data_AF-A0A9E4G0U5-F1
#
_entry.id   AF-A0A9E4G0U5-F1
#
_cell.length_a   1.000
_cell.length_b   1.000
_cell.length_c   1.000
_cell.angle_alpha   90.00
_cell.angle_beta   90.00
_cell.angle_gamma   90.00
#
_symmetry.space_group_name_H-M   'P 1'
#
loop_
_entity.id
_entity.type
_entity.pdbx_description
1 polymer ?
#
loop_
_entity_poly.entity_id
_entity_poly.type
_entity_poly.pdbx_seq_one_letter_code
_entity_poly.pdbx_strand_id
1 'polypeptide(L)' 'MHLRELILPDDVLVMAVVRRGHSIVPHGYTNLHLEDELTLIGPTDHLEEVALKLGY' A
#
# COMPACT_ATOMS: atom_id res chain seq x y z
N MET A 1 -2.15 0.91 -11.57
CA MET A 1 -3.20 1.74 -10.94
C MET A 1 -2.54 2.83 -10.12
N HIS A 2 -3.17 3.99 -9.94
CA HIS A 2 -2.61 5.03 -9.07
C HIS A 2 -2.89 4.71 -7.60
N LEU A 3 -1.96 5.02 -6.70
CA LEU A 3 -2.11 4.79 -5.25
C LEU A 3 -3.40 5.41 -4.68
N ARG A 4 -3.83 6.58 -5.18
CA ARG A 4 -5.09 7.24 -4.75
C ARG A 4 -6.37 6.43 -5.04
N GLU A 5 -6.28 5.43 -5.91
CA GLU A 5 -7.42 4.61 -6.32
C GLU A 5 -7.63 3.42 -5.38
N LEU A 6 -6.69 3.18 -4.45
CA LEU A 6 -6.85 2.18 -3.40
C LEU A 6 -7.86 2.67 -2.35
N ILE A 7 -8.83 1.81 -2.05
CA ILE A 7 -9.76 2.01 -0.94
C ILE A 7 -9.14 1.36 0.30
N LEU A 8 -8.58 2.19 1.17
CA LEU A 8 -8.00 1.81 2.45
C LEU A 8 -8.86 2.38 3.59
N PRO A 9 -8.84 1.76 4.78
CA PRO A 9 -9.36 2.39 5.99
C PRO A 9 -8.67 3.73 6.29
N ASP A 10 -9.40 4.66 6.92
CA ASP A 10 -8.94 6.05 7.15
C ASP A 10 -7.68 6.16 8.03
N ASP A 11 -7.37 5.13 8.80
CA ASP A 11 -6.23 5.03 9.72
C ASP A 11 -5.15 4.04 9.24
N VAL A 12 -5.20 3.67 7.95
CA VAL A 12 -4.14 2.92 7.26
C VAL A 12 -3.39 3.82 6.30
N LEU A 13 -2.07 3.87 6.44
CA LEU A 13 -1.18 4.68 5.62
C LEU A 13 -0.18 3.82 4.85
N VAL A 14 0.02 4.13 3.57
CA VAL A 14 1.12 3.59 2.77
C VAL A 14 2.38 4.39 3.05
N MET A 15 3.33 3.78 3.77
CA MET A 15 4.57 4.42 4.21
C MET A 15 5.67 4.37 3.15
N ALA A 16 5.77 3.26 2.41
CA ALA A 16 6.79 3.06 1.39
C ALA A 16 6.30 2.14 0.28
N VAL A 17 6.82 2.36 -0.93
CA VAL A 17 6.75 1.41 -2.05
C VAL A 17 8.18 0.97 -2.33
N VAL A 18 8.44 -0.34 -2.35
CA VAL A 18 9.72 -0.89 -2.80
C VAL A 18 9.52 -1.55 -4.14
N ARG A 19 10.27 -1.10 -5.15
CA ARG A 19 10.23 -1.62 -6.51
C ARG A 19 11.62 -2.05 -6.92
N ARG A 20 11.80 -3.33 -7.22
CA ARG A 20 13.10 -3.88 -7.65
C ARG A 20 14.23 -3.47 -6.70
N GLY A 21 13.99 -3.59 -5.39
CA GLY A 21 14.93 -3.23 -4.32
C GLY A 21 15.11 -1.73 -4.05
N HIS A 22 14.41 -0.84 -4.75
CA HIS A 22 14.51 0.62 -4.55
C HIS A 22 13.30 1.15 -3.81
N SER A 23 13.53 1.92 -2.75
CA SER A 23 12.47 2.61 -2.01
C SER A 23 12.00 3.85 -2.75
N ILE A 24 10.68 4.01 -2.84
CA ILE A 24 9.97 5.12 -3.47
C ILE A 24 9.07 5.73 -2.40
N VAL A 25 9.19 7.05 -2.20
CA VAL A 25 8.26 7.81 -1.34
C VAL A 25 6.90 7.86 -2.03
N PRO A 26 5.84 7.30 -1.42
CA PRO A 26 4.53 7.22 -2.06
C PRO A 26 3.81 8.56 -2.04
N HIS A 27 3.02 8.80 -3.09
CA HIS A 27 2.05 9.88 -3.17
C HIS A 27 0.84 9.43 -4.01
N GLY A 28 -0.25 10.19 -4.01
CA GLY A 28 -1.48 9.78 -4.70
C GLY A 28 -1.34 9.46 -6.20
N TYR A 29 -0.34 10.01 -6.89
CA TYR A 29 -0.07 9.70 -8.31
C TYR A 29 0.93 8.53 -8.52
N THR A 30 1.42 7.89 -7.46
CA THR A 30 2.40 6.80 -7.60
C THR A 30 1.70 5.65 -8.31
N ASN A 31 2.25 5.24 -9.46
CA ASN A 31 1.75 4.10 -10.21
C ASN A 31 2.20 2.82 -9.52
N LEU A 32 1.26 2.02 -9.04
CA LEU A 32 1.51 0.69 -8.51
C LEU A 32 1.59 -0.33 -9.63
N HIS A 33 2.62 -1.17 -9.56
CA HIS A 33 2.91 -2.24 -10.50
C HIS A 33 2.82 -3.58 -9.75
N LEU A 34 2.57 -4.66 -10.51
CA LEU A 34 2.75 -6.01 -9.97
C LEU A 34 4.19 -6.16 -9.46
N GLU A 35 4.37 -6.93 -8.38
CA GLU A 35 5.65 -7.13 -7.67
C GLU A 35 6.18 -5.90 -6.90
N ASP A 36 5.42 -4.80 -6.81
CA ASP A 36 5.71 -3.78 -5.81
C ASP A 36 5.45 -4.34 -4.41
N GLU A 37 6.36 -4.05 -3.50
CA GLU A 37 6.17 -4.30 -2.07
C GLU A 37 5.66 -3.02 -1.42
N LEU A 38 4.52 -3.09 -0.72
CA LEU A 38 3.95 -1.98 0.02
C LEU A 38 4.24 -2.15 1.51
N THR A 39 4.79 -1.11 2.15
CA THR A 39 4.82 -1.04 3.62
C THR A 39 3.65 -0.20 4.11
N LEU A 40 2.78 -0.82 4.90
CA LEU A 40 1.57 -0.21 5.46
C LEU A 40 1.74 -0.02 6.97
N ILE A 41 1.10 1.00 7.52
CA ILE A 41 1.00 1.22 8.96
C ILE A 41 -0.45 1.57 9.33
N GLY A 42 -0.94 1.01 10.42
CA GLY A 42 -2.30 1.20 10.93
C GLY A 42 -2.63 0.20 12.04
N PRO A 43 -3.86 0.20 12.56
CA PRO A 43 -4.34 -0.81 13.52
C PRO A 43 -4.27 -2.23 12.94
N THR A 44 -3.98 -3.22 13.78
CA THR A 44 -3.77 -4.62 13.34
C THR A 44 -5.00 -5.20 12.64
N ASP A 45 -6.20 -4.98 13.19
CA ASP A 45 -7.47 -5.43 12.64
C ASP A 45 -7.77 -4.82 11.27
N HIS A 46 -7.46 -3.55 11.06
CA HIS A 46 -7.59 -2.90 9.77
C HIS A 46 -6.52 -3.35 8.76
N LEU A 47 -5.30 -3.65 9.21
CA LEU A 47 -4.25 -4.23 8.36
C LEU A 47 -4.61 -5.65 7.90
N GLU A 48 -5.26 -6.45 8.74
CA GLU A 48 -5.79 -7.77 8.37
C GLU A 48 -6.88 -7.65 7.28
N GLU A 49 -7.79 -6.68 7.38
CA GLU A 49 -8.78 -6.41 6.33
C GLU A 49 -8.13 -6.05 5.00
N VAL A 50 -7.09 -5.20 5.03
CA VAL A 50 -6.35 -4.79 3.83
C VAL A 50 -5.59 -5.97 3.21
N ALA A 51 -4.93 -6.82 4.02
CA ALA A 51 -4.22 -8.00 3.54
C ALA A 51 -5.16 -8.93 2.76
N LEU A 52 -6.35 -9.22 3.30
CA LEU A 52 -7.36 -10.04 2.64
C LEU A 52 -7.82 -9.46 1.30
N LYS A 53 -8.04 -8.13 1.23
CA LYS A 53 -8.43 -7.45 -0.02
C LYS A 53 -7.33 -7.48 -1.08
N LEU A 54 -6.07 -7.50 -0.67
CA LEU A 54 -4.90 -7.55 -1.56
C LEU A 54 -4.46 -8.98 -1.90
N GLY A 55 -5.11 -9.99 -1.33
CA GLY A 55 -4.85 -11.41 -1.62
C GLY A 55 -3.66 -12.00 -0.87
N TYR A 56 -3.35 -11.48 0.32
CA TYR A 56 -2.34 -11.99 1.25
C TYR A 56 -2.97 -12.70 2.44
#